data_AF-A0A3C1T7M9-F1
#
_entry.id   AF-A0A3C1T7M9-F1
#
_cell.length_a   1.000
_cell.length_b   1.000
_cell.length_c   1.000
_cell.angle_alpha   90.00
_cell.angle_beta   90.00
_cell.angle_gamma   90.00
#
_symmetry.space_group_name_H-M   'P 1'
#
loop_
_entity.id
_entity.type
_entity.pdbx_description
1 polymer ?
#
loop_
_entity_poly.entity_id
_entity_poly.type
_entity_poly.pdbx_seq_one_letter_code
_entity_poly.pdbx_strand_id
1 'polypeptide(L)'
;MKSFVLTVSLLLSAACAWAQTDTSLLYLRFPTVPPFTITRLPDSTRFSKEDLARKKPVIIMLFSPDCDHCQHTTRELVAKISLFKKAQIIMASPLEYSYLRKFYEDYHIASCPNITMGRDPAYMLGTFYRIRSYPAIFVYDKKGRFVQSFDGSVPLEKIAEIL
;
A
#
# COMPACT_ATOMS: atom_id res chain seq x y z
N MET A 1 -32.56 -15.71 -67.04
CA MET A 1 -32.59 -15.93 -65.58
C MET A 1 -31.16 -15.98 -65.07
N LYS A 2 -30.85 -15.11 -64.10
CA LYS A 2 -29.84 -15.24 -63.03
C LYS A 2 -28.39 -15.59 -63.41
N SER A 3 -27.52 -14.59 -63.29
CA SER A 3 -26.31 -14.72 -62.48
C SER A 3 -25.72 -13.33 -62.22
N PHE A 4 -26.04 -12.78 -61.06
CA PHE A 4 -25.44 -11.59 -60.48
C PHE A 4 -24.23 -12.08 -59.68
N VAL A 5 -23.02 -11.83 -60.17
CA VAL A 5 -21.77 -12.18 -59.47
C VAL A 5 -20.91 -10.94 -59.44
N LEU A 6 -20.27 -10.73 -58.27
CA LEU A 6 -19.39 -9.64 -57.90
C LEU A 6 -20.11 -8.32 -57.63
N THR A 7 -20.18 -7.90 -56.37
CA THR A 7 -19.27 -6.87 -55.83
C THR A 7 -19.46 -6.81 -54.29
N VAL A 8 -18.38 -6.50 -53.58
CA VAL A 8 -18.30 -6.06 -52.17
C VAL A 8 -18.22 -7.18 -51.10
N SER A 9 -17.12 -7.95 -51.16
CA SER A 9 -16.53 -8.64 -50.01
C SER A 9 -15.81 -7.67 -49.06
N LEU A 10 -16.46 -6.57 -48.65
CA LEU A 10 -15.83 -5.53 -47.83
C LEU A 10 -16.69 -5.26 -46.60
N LEU A 11 -16.74 -6.17 -45.62
CA LEU A 11 -17.28 -5.92 -44.27
C LEU A 11 -16.96 -7.08 -43.28
N LEU A 12 -15.77 -7.68 -43.37
CA LEU A 12 -15.36 -8.82 -42.50
C LEU A 12 -14.01 -8.64 -41.81
N SER A 13 -13.62 -7.38 -41.58
CA SER A 13 -12.50 -7.03 -40.71
C SER A 13 -12.92 -5.98 -39.69
N ALA A 14 -14.04 -6.22 -39.01
CA ALA A 14 -14.16 -5.77 -37.63
C ALA A 14 -13.14 -6.58 -36.82
N ALA A 15 -11.87 -6.17 -36.89
CA ALA A 15 -10.88 -6.58 -35.94
C ALA A 15 -11.49 -6.33 -34.56
N CYS A 16 -11.81 -7.42 -33.86
CA CYS A 16 -12.07 -7.35 -32.43
C CYS A 16 -10.81 -6.74 -31.82
N ALA A 17 -10.83 -5.42 -31.64
CA ALA A 17 -9.90 -4.73 -30.77
C ALA A 17 -10.20 -5.30 -29.38
N TRP A 18 -9.48 -6.34 -29.00
CA TRP A 18 -9.40 -6.73 -27.61
C TRP A 18 -8.75 -5.56 -26.88
N ALA A 19 -9.56 -4.63 -26.41
CA ALA A 19 -9.19 -3.77 -25.30
C ALA A 19 -8.96 -4.70 -24.11
N GLN A 20 -7.74 -5.25 -24.00
CA GLN A 20 -7.35 -6.00 -22.82
C GLN A 20 -7.33 -4.99 -21.67
N THR A 21 -8.32 -5.05 -20.80
CA THR A 21 -8.32 -4.31 -19.55
C THR A 21 -7.10 -4.75 -18.76
N ASP A 22 -6.06 -3.92 -18.74
CA ASP A 22 -4.81 -4.20 -18.03
C ASP A 22 -5.13 -4.44 -16.54
N THR A 23 -5.07 -5.71 -16.13
CA THR A 23 -5.41 -6.14 -14.78
C THR A 23 -4.21 -6.14 -13.86
N SER A 24 -3.03 -5.73 -14.34
CA SER A 24 -1.80 -5.71 -13.57
C SER A 24 -1.89 -4.77 -12.35
N LEU A 25 -1.07 -5.06 -11.34
CA LEU A 25 -1.01 -4.27 -10.12
C LEU A 25 -0.08 -3.07 -10.34
N LEU A 26 -0.57 -1.86 -10.04
CA LEU A 26 0.17 -0.62 -10.33
C LEU A 26 1.53 -0.57 -9.63
N TYR A 27 1.62 -1.06 -8.39
CA TYR A 27 2.87 -1.10 -7.65
C TYR A 27 3.93 -2.06 -8.22
N LEU A 28 3.54 -3.01 -9.09
CA LEU A 28 4.48 -3.86 -9.81
C LEU A 28 4.96 -3.20 -11.11
N ARG A 29 4.08 -2.43 -11.77
CA ARG A 29 4.43 -1.65 -12.98
C ARG A 29 5.29 -0.44 -12.67
N PHE A 30 5.04 0.19 -11.52
CA PHE A 30 5.79 1.31 -11.01
C PHE A 30 6.37 0.89 -9.65
N PRO A 31 7.45 0.08 -9.63
CA PRO A 31 8.01 -0.54 -8.44
C PRO A 31 8.83 0.45 -7.61
N THR A 32 8.26 1.61 -7.35
CA THR A 32 8.81 2.64 -6.46
C THR A 32 7.77 3.02 -5.43
N VAL A 33 8.20 3.63 -4.32
CA VAL A 33 7.24 4.16 -3.35
C VAL A 33 6.27 5.12 -4.08
N PRO A 34 4.95 4.88 -4.04
CA PRO A 34 3.98 5.71 -4.75
C PRO A 34 3.96 7.14 -4.19
N PRO A 35 3.54 8.14 -4.97
CA PRO A 35 3.15 9.42 -4.39
C PRO A 35 1.97 9.18 -3.42
N PHE A 36 2.06 9.76 -2.22
CA PHE A 36 0.99 9.72 -1.24
C PHE A 36 1.00 10.97 -0.38
N THR A 37 -0.12 11.26 0.26
CA THR A 37 -0.22 12.26 1.32
C THR A 37 -1.18 11.73 2.37
N ILE A 38 -0.75 11.75 3.62
CA ILE A 38 -1.55 11.36 4.78
C ILE A 38 -1.60 12.53 5.78
N THR A 39 -2.66 12.55 6.58
CA THR A 39 -2.74 13.43 7.76
C THR A 39 -2.13 12.68 8.93
N ARG A 40 -0.94 13.10 9.36
CA ARG A 40 -0.16 12.45 10.41
C ARG A 40 -0.86 12.54 11.76
N LEU A 41 -0.80 11.45 12.52
CA LEU A 41 -1.14 11.45 13.94
C LEU A 41 0.12 11.64 14.78
N PRO A 42 0.01 12.32 15.94
CA PRO A 42 -1.21 12.89 16.50
C PRO A 42 -1.52 14.33 16.08
N ASP A 43 -0.58 15.01 15.44
CA ASP A 43 -0.57 16.47 15.28
C ASP A 43 -1.41 17.00 14.11
N SER A 44 -2.04 16.11 13.34
CA SER A 44 -2.84 16.44 12.15
C SER A 44 -2.05 17.19 11.07
N THR A 45 -0.72 17.04 11.06
CA THR A 45 0.13 17.67 10.05
C THR A 45 0.16 16.86 8.76
N ARG A 46 0.47 17.51 7.64
CA ARG A 46 0.66 16.82 6.36
C ARG A 46 1.95 15.99 6.41
N PHE A 47 1.88 14.75 5.93
CA PHE A 47 3.06 13.92 5.67
C PHE A 47 2.93 13.25 4.29
N SER A 48 3.98 13.28 3.48
CA SER A 48 3.96 12.74 2.11
C SER A 48 5.23 11.97 1.75
N LYS A 49 5.28 11.47 0.51
CA LYS A 49 6.47 10.79 -0.03
C LYS A 49 7.74 11.66 0.08
N GLU A 50 7.61 12.97 -0.08
CA GLU A 50 8.74 13.91 -0.03
C GLU A 50 9.35 14.02 1.37
N ASP A 51 8.59 13.70 2.42
CA ASP A 51 9.02 13.74 3.82
C ASP A 51 9.72 12.44 4.25
N LEU A 52 9.84 11.45 3.36
CA LEU A 52 10.54 10.19 3.64
C LEU A 52 12.05 10.43 3.83
N ALA A 53 12.61 9.76 4.83
CA ALA A 53 14.03 9.77 5.06
C ALA A 53 14.79 9.17 3.87
N ARG A 54 15.77 9.91 3.36
CA ARG A 54 16.60 9.44 2.25
C ARG A 54 17.45 8.23 2.67
N LYS A 55 17.67 7.31 1.73
CA LYS A 55 18.54 6.12 1.90
C LYS A 55 18.11 5.17 3.03
N LYS A 56 16.84 5.18 3.43
CA LYS A 56 16.26 4.21 4.37
C LYS A 56 15.26 3.31 3.65
N PRO A 57 15.17 2.01 4.00
CA PRO A 57 14.06 1.18 3.58
C PRO A 57 12.75 1.77 4.10
N VAL A 58 11.68 1.58 3.34
CA VAL A 58 10.33 2.06 3.68
C VAL A 58 9.39 0.88 3.74
N ILE A 59 8.61 0.79 4.82
CA ILE A 59 7.55 -0.18 4.98
C ILE A 59 6.24 0.59 5.01
N ILE A 60 5.30 0.28 4.12
CA ILE A 60 3.95 0.84 4.14
C ILE A 60 3.00 -0.26 4.62
N MET A 61 2.36 -0.05 5.76
CA MET A 61 1.31 -0.91 6.28
C MET A 61 -0.05 -0.22 6.17
N LEU A 62 -0.95 -0.82 5.40
CA LEU A 62 -2.34 -0.44 5.38
C LEU A 62 -3.10 -1.27 6.40
N PHE A 63 -3.89 -0.61 7.25
CA PHE A 63 -4.53 -1.24 8.40
C PHE A 63 -5.92 -0.68 8.70
N SER A 64 -6.67 -1.44 9.50
CA SER A 64 -7.90 -0.99 10.14
C SER A 64 -7.80 -1.19 11.66
N PRO A 65 -8.11 -0.16 12.49
CA PRO A 65 -8.20 -0.27 13.94
C PRO A 65 -9.07 -1.43 14.45
N ASP A 66 -10.16 -1.72 13.77
CA ASP A 66 -11.16 -2.72 14.19
C ASP A 66 -10.86 -4.13 13.66
N CYS A 67 -9.66 -4.36 13.11
CA CYS A 67 -9.24 -5.67 12.59
C CYS A 67 -8.29 -6.39 13.55
N ASP A 68 -8.68 -7.56 14.03
CA ASP A 68 -7.88 -8.38 14.96
C ASP A 68 -6.46 -8.68 14.45
N HIS A 69 -6.31 -8.94 13.15
CA HIS A 69 -4.98 -9.16 12.55
C HIS A 69 -4.12 -7.90 12.57
N CYS A 70 -4.70 -6.71 12.36
CA CYS A 70 -3.98 -5.43 12.46
C CYS A 70 -3.56 -5.13 13.89
N GLN A 71 -4.44 -5.40 14.84
CA GLN A 71 -4.18 -5.26 16.27
C GLN A 71 -3.04 -6.17 16.72
N HIS A 72 -3.09 -7.44 16.34
CA HIS A 72 -2.03 -8.41 16.63
C HIS A 72 -0.70 -7.99 16.00
N THR A 73 -0.69 -7.68 14.71
CA THR A 73 0.51 -7.26 13.98
C THR A 73 1.12 -6.00 14.57
N THR A 74 0.29 -5.02 14.97
CA THR A 74 0.78 -3.78 15.60
C THR A 74 1.37 -4.05 16.97
N ARG A 75 0.75 -4.92 17.78
CA ARG A 75 1.30 -5.33 19.08
C ARG A 75 2.69 -5.96 18.94
N GLU A 76 2.83 -6.89 17.99
CA GLU A 76 4.13 -7.49 17.70
C GLU A 76 5.13 -6.47 17.17
N LEU A 77 4.69 -5.55 16.31
CA LEU A 77 5.53 -4.54 15.70
C LEU A 77 6.13 -3.59 16.74
N VAL A 78 5.31 -3.14 17.69
CA VAL A 78 5.75 -2.29 18.80
C VAL A 78 6.72 -3.08 19.70
N ALA A 79 6.40 -4.32 20.06
CA ALA A 79 7.26 -5.15 20.89
C ALA A 79 8.62 -5.46 20.25
N LYS A 80 8.67 -5.58 18.92
CA LYS A 80 9.87 -5.93 18.13
C LYS A 80 10.40 -4.76 17.31
N ILE A 81 10.06 -3.52 17.68
CA ILE A 81 10.41 -2.33 16.88
C ILE A 81 11.93 -2.18 16.66
N SER A 82 12.74 -2.77 17.54
CA SER A 82 14.19 -2.82 17.42
C SER A 82 14.70 -3.50 16.15
N LEU A 83 13.95 -4.46 15.59
CA LEU A 83 14.27 -5.12 14.32
C LEU A 83 14.21 -4.12 13.14
N PHE A 84 13.39 -3.07 13.28
CA PHE A 84 13.08 -2.12 12.22
C PHE A 84 13.80 -0.77 12.37
N LYS A 85 14.81 -0.65 13.24
CA LYS A 85 15.54 0.61 13.51
C LYS A 85 16.10 1.29 12.26
N LYS A 86 16.41 0.52 11.21
CA LYS A 86 16.97 1.03 9.95
C LYS A 86 15.90 1.46 8.95
N ALA A 87 14.66 1.00 9.11
CA ALA A 87 13.53 1.27 8.23
C ALA A 87 12.65 2.39 8.78
N GLN A 88 11.96 3.08 7.87
CA GLN A 88 10.86 3.97 8.20
C GLN A 88 9.54 3.25 7.91
N ILE A 89 8.62 3.26 8.86
CA ILE A 89 7.34 2.57 8.76
C ILE A 89 6.23 3.62 8.64
N ILE A 90 5.40 3.48 7.61
CA ILE A 90 4.22 4.32 7.38
C ILE A 90 2.99 3.45 7.61
N MET A 91 2.20 3.77 8.63
CA MET A 91 0.93 3.10 8.91
C MET A 91 -0.21 4.01 8.43
N ALA A 92 -1.01 3.56 7.47
CA ALA A 92 -2.08 4.36 6.89
C ALA A 92 -3.43 3.64 6.92
N SER A 93 -4.48 4.41 7.19
CA SER A 93 -5.86 3.93 7.24
C SER A 93 -6.82 5.02 6.78
N PRO A 94 -7.93 4.69 6.08
CA PRO A 94 -8.92 5.69 5.68
C PRO A 94 -9.87 6.11 6.80
N LEU A 95 -9.87 5.41 7.94
CA LEU A 95 -10.87 5.62 8.99
C LEU A 95 -10.77 7.00 9.65
N GLU A 96 -11.83 7.37 10.37
CA GLU A 96 -11.93 8.66 11.05
C GLU A 96 -10.82 8.86 12.09
N TYR A 97 -10.43 10.12 12.28
CA TYR A 97 -9.32 10.50 13.16
C TYR A 97 -9.49 9.95 14.58
N SER A 98 -10.71 9.91 15.13
CA SER A 98 -10.98 9.41 16.47
C SER A 98 -10.59 7.94 16.66
N TYR A 99 -10.91 7.06 15.70
CA TYR A 99 -10.51 5.66 15.73
C TYR A 99 -8.98 5.52 15.64
N LEU A 100 -8.35 6.29 14.75
CA LEU A 100 -6.90 6.27 14.59
C LEU A 100 -6.19 6.83 15.82
N ARG A 101 -6.74 7.86 16.46
CA ARG A 101 -6.18 8.48 17.66
C ARG A 101 -6.22 7.50 18.84
N LYS A 102 -7.36 6.84 19.02
CA LYS A 102 -7.49 5.78 20.04
C LYS A 102 -6.50 4.64 19.78
N PHE A 103 -6.39 4.16 18.55
CA PHE A 103 -5.42 3.12 18.19
C PHE A 103 -3.97 3.57 18.41
N TYR A 104 -3.65 4.82 18.08
CA TYR A 104 -2.33 5.40 18.32
C TYR A 104 -1.95 5.41 19.81
N GLU A 105 -2.92 5.71 20.69
CA GLU A 105 -2.78 5.70 22.14
C GLU A 105 -2.69 4.28 22.72
N ASP A 106 -3.63 3.41 22.35
CA ASP A 106 -3.76 2.03 22.84
C ASP A 106 -2.51 1.19 22.55
N TYR A 107 -1.84 1.44 21.40
CA TYR A 107 -0.61 0.75 21.01
C TYR A 107 0.66 1.55 21.30
N HIS A 108 0.57 2.67 22.02
CA HIS A 108 1.71 3.52 22.40
C HIS A 108 2.62 3.88 21.22
N ILE A 109 2.05 4.20 20.06
CA ILE A 109 2.80 4.42 18.80
C ILE A 109 3.82 5.56 18.94
N ALA A 110 3.55 6.54 19.82
CA ALA A 110 4.51 7.61 20.15
C ALA A 110 5.87 7.11 20.65
N SER A 111 5.93 5.90 21.22
CA SER A 111 7.18 5.29 21.69
C SER A 111 8.07 4.72 20.56
N CYS A 112 7.53 4.65 19.34
CA CYS A 112 8.20 4.07 18.17
C CYS A 112 8.61 5.17 17.17
N PRO A 113 9.79 5.79 17.30
CA PRO A 113 10.18 6.98 16.53
C PRO A 113 10.38 6.73 15.03
N ASN A 114 10.44 5.46 14.60
CA ASN A 114 10.51 5.07 13.20
C ASN A 114 9.14 4.78 12.57
N ILE A 115 8.04 4.95 13.33
CA ILE A 115 6.67 4.82 12.84
C ILE A 115 6.05 6.21 12.61
N THR A 116 5.56 6.45 11.40
CA THR A 116 4.63 7.52 11.08
C THR A 116 3.25 6.91 10.85
N MET A 117 2.30 7.16 11.74
CA MET A 117 0.91 6.77 11.54
C MET A 117 0.11 7.95 11.00
N GLY A 118 -0.81 7.72 10.06
CA GLY A 118 -1.64 8.78 9.52
C GLY A 118 -2.94 8.30 8.87
N ARG A 119 -3.83 9.25 8.66
CA ARG A 119 -5.09 9.07 7.94
C ARG A 119 -4.90 9.29 6.45
N ASP A 120 -5.37 8.36 5.63
CA ASP A 120 -5.49 8.45 4.16
C ASP A 120 -6.97 8.51 3.76
N PRO A 121 -7.66 9.65 3.97
CA PRO A 121 -9.11 9.74 3.80
C PRO A 121 -9.58 9.52 2.36
N ALA A 122 -8.71 9.78 1.38
CA ALA A 122 -8.99 9.56 -0.03
C ALA A 122 -8.73 8.10 -0.47
N TYR A 123 -8.29 7.24 0.45
CA TYR A 123 -7.97 5.83 0.20
C TYR A 123 -7.00 5.66 -0.99
N MET A 124 -6.06 6.60 -1.15
CA MET A 124 -5.14 6.62 -2.28
C MET A 124 -4.22 5.41 -2.27
N LEU A 125 -3.64 5.09 -1.10
CA LEU A 125 -2.74 3.95 -0.96
C LEU A 125 -3.50 2.63 -1.13
N GLY A 126 -4.70 2.52 -0.53
CA GLY A 126 -5.54 1.33 -0.67
C GLY A 126 -5.93 1.05 -2.13
N THR A 127 -6.26 2.10 -2.88
CA THR A 127 -6.55 2.03 -4.31
C THR A 127 -5.31 1.66 -5.13
N PHE A 128 -4.17 2.31 -4.88
CA PHE A 128 -2.92 2.06 -5.61
C PHE A 128 -2.44 0.61 -5.46
N TYR A 129 -2.49 0.07 -4.24
CA TYR A 129 -2.07 -1.29 -3.96
C TYR A 129 -3.15 -2.34 -4.25
N ARG A 130 -4.40 -1.93 -4.49
CA ARG A 130 -5.55 -2.83 -4.69
C ARG A 130 -5.65 -3.88 -3.59
N ILE A 131 -5.52 -3.45 -2.34
CA ILE A 131 -5.50 -4.37 -1.19
C ILE A 131 -6.80 -5.15 -1.09
N ARG A 132 -6.68 -6.42 -0.68
CA ARG A 132 -7.83 -7.34 -0.52
C ARG A 132 -8.06 -7.76 0.93
N SER A 133 -7.07 -7.52 1.78
CA SER A 133 -7.10 -7.93 3.18
C SER A 133 -6.26 -6.97 4.02
N TYR A 134 -6.50 -7.00 5.33
CA TYR A 134 -5.75 -6.26 6.31
C TYR A 134 -5.06 -7.20 7.31
N PRO A 135 -3.87 -6.84 7.83
CA PRO A 135 -3.02 -5.78 7.31
C PRO A 135 -2.45 -6.14 5.93
N ALA A 136 -2.12 -5.12 5.14
CA ALA A 136 -1.37 -5.29 3.90
C ALA A 136 -0.06 -4.49 4.01
N ILE A 137 1.08 -5.15 3.83
CA ILE A 137 2.40 -4.60 4.07
C ILE A 137 3.19 -4.60 2.76
N PHE A 138 3.80 -3.46 2.42
CA PHE A 138 4.61 -3.27 1.22
C PHE A 138 6.00 -2.78 1.62
N VAL A 139 7.03 -3.49 1.18
CA VAL A 139 8.42 -3.24 1.56
C VAL A 139 9.20 -2.68 0.38
N TYR A 140 9.96 -1.62 0.67
CA TYR A 140 10.80 -0.90 -0.28
C TYR A 140 12.23 -0.80 0.22
N ASP A 141 13.20 -0.99 -0.67
CA ASP A 141 14.63 -0.89 -0.36
C ASP A 141 15.08 0.58 -0.15
N LYS A 142 16.36 0.78 0.19
CA LYS A 142 16.97 2.11 0.40
C LYS A 142 16.99 3.00 -0.84
N LYS A 143 16.76 2.44 -2.03
CA LYS A 143 16.62 3.16 -3.30
C LYS A 143 15.15 3.45 -3.60
N GLY A 144 14.24 3.10 -2.69
CA GLY A 144 12.80 3.26 -2.83
C GLY A 144 12.19 2.29 -3.81
N ARG A 145 12.84 1.16 -4.12
CA ARG A 145 12.34 0.14 -5.05
C ARG A 145 11.55 -0.92 -4.31
N PHE A 146 10.43 -1.35 -4.89
CA PHE A 146 9.59 -2.41 -4.32
C PHE A 146 10.39 -3.71 -4.19
N VAL A 147 10.26 -4.36 -3.04
CA VAL A 147 10.93 -5.64 -2.72
C VAL A 147 9.89 -6.75 -2.64
N GLN A 148 8.93 -6.61 -1.72
CA GLN A 148 7.94 -7.65 -1.46
C GLN A 148 6.69 -7.07 -0.79
N SER A 149 5.56 -7.73 -0.99
CA SER A 149 4.31 -7.46 -0.29
C SER A 149 3.88 -8.67 0.55
N PHE A 150 3.21 -8.41 1.66
CA PHE A 150 2.65 -9.40 2.57
C PHE A 150 1.20 -9.05 2.87
N ASP A 151 0.34 -10.04 2.77
CA ASP A 151 -1.07 -9.94 3.12
C ASP A 151 -1.34 -10.78 4.38
N GLY A 152 -2.12 -10.23 5.32
CA GLY A 152 -2.51 -10.93 6.54
C GLY A 152 -1.38 -11.05 7.58
N SER A 153 -1.47 -12.08 8.44
CA SER A 153 -0.51 -12.28 9.52
C SER A 153 0.75 -12.99 9.01
N VAL A 154 1.87 -12.26 8.96
CA VAL A 154 3.19 -12.77 8.60
C VAL A 154 4.18 -12.48 9.74
N PRO A 155 5.07 -13.42 10.11
CA PRO A 155 6.10 -13.17 11.12
C PRO A 155 6.96 -11.95 10.75
N LEU A 156 7.07 -11.00 11.68
CA LEU A 156 7.80 -9.75 11.47
C LEU A 156 9.30 -9.95 11.18
N GLU A 157 9.87 -11.05 11.67
CA GLU A 157 11.25 -11.44 11.39
C GLU A 157 11.49 -11.63 9.89
N LYS A 158 10.55 -12.25 9.17
CA LYS A 158 10.64 -12.42 7.71
C LYS A 158 10.63 -11.07 6.98
N ILE A 159 9.88 -10.10 7.51
CA ILE A 159 9.85 -8.74 6.97
C ILE A 159 11.18 -8.05 7.26
N ALA A 160 11.75 -8.24 8.45
CA ALA A 160 13.01 -7.64 8.85
C ALA A 160 14.22 -8.17 8.05
N GLU A 161 14.21 -9.45 7.66
CA GLU A 161 15.27 -10.11 6.88
C GLU A 161 15.48 -9.51 5.48
N ILE A 162 14.47 -8.85 4.91
CA ILE A 162 14.50 -8.32 3.54
C ILE A 162 14.80 -6.81 3.44
N LEU A 163 15.17 -6.16 4.55
CA LEU A 163 15.41 -4.70 4.65
C LEU A 163 16.84 -4.24 4.33
#